data_AF-A0A947VN67-F1
#
_entry.id   AF-A0A947VN67-F1
#
_cell.length_a   1.000
_cell.length_b   1.000
_cell.length_c   1.000
_cell.angle_alpha   90.00
_cell.angle_beta   90.00
_cell.angle_gamma   90.00
#
_symmetry.space_group_name_H-M   'P 1'
#
loop_
_entity.id
_entity.type
_entity.pdbx_description
1 polymer ?
#
loop_
_entity_poly.entity_id
_entity_poly.type
_entity_poly.pdbx_seq_one_letter_code
_entity_poly.pdbx_strand_id
1 'polypeptide(L)'
;MERNFGGVVWTNHALKRLTERNISQGDAWAAFRRPEQSEYAKAKGAWIYYKTYGNQRIEVVAKQNEKKEWIILSVWSRQVFKKTKKMDSLAKLLWKRIFKK
;
A
#
# COMPACT_ATOMS: atom_id res chain seq x y z
N MET A 1 16.12 5.16 12.45
CA MET A 1 14.83 5.75 12.03
C MET A 1 14.58 7.00 12.84
N GLU A 2 13.97 8.01 12.24
CA GLU A 2 13.78 9.34 12.83
C GLU A 2 12.30 9.60 13.14
N ARG A 3 12.00 10.32 14.22
CA ARG A 3 10.61 10.67 14.56
C ARG A 3 9.99 11.65 13.57
N ASN A 4 10.77 12.57 13.04
CA ASN A 4 10.32 13.55 12.05
C ASN A 4 11.10 13.27 10.77
N PHE A 5 10.46 12.64 9.79
CA PHE A 5 11.12 12.24 8.56
C PHE A 5 10.21 12.52 7.37
N GLY A 6 10.74 13.21 6.36
CA GLY A 6 10.01 13.54 5.15
C GLY A 6 8.78 14.44 5.37
N GLY A 7 8.86 15.33 6.38
CA GLY A 7 7.81 16.30 6.71
C GLY A 7 6.60 15.72 7.44
N VAL A 8 6.71 14.51 7.99
CA VAL A 8 5.64 13.86 8.78
C VAL A 8 6.16 13.32 10.10
N VAL A 9 5.25 13.17 11.06
CA VAL A 9 5.54 12.67 12.41
C VAL A 9 5.31 11.16 12.46
N TRP A 10 6.31 10.41 12.86
CA TRP A 10 6.27 8.97 13.02
C TRP A 10 6.06 8.60 14.47
N THR A 11 4.98 7.86 14.75
CA THR A 11 4.74 7.34 16.10
C THR A 11 5.78 6.27 16.45
N ASN A 12 6.06 6.09 17.74
CA ASN A 12 6.91 4.98 18.21
C ASN A 12 6.36 3.62 17.73
N HIS A 13 5.04 3.48 17.62
CA HIS A 13 4.41 2.28 17.07
C HIS A 13 4.79 2.04 15.60
N ALA A 14 4.69 3.07 14.75
CA ALA A 14 5.10 2.97 13.35
C ALA A 14 6.59 2.61 13.20
N LEU A 15 7.48 3.26 13.97
CA LEU A 15 8.92 2.97 13.94
C LEU A 15 9.24 1.53 14.37
N LYS A 16 8.56 1.03 15.41
CA LYS A 16 8.67 -0.37 15.81
C LYS A 16 8.22 -1.31 14.70
N ARG A 17 7.08 -1.02 14.06
CA ARG A 17 6.52 -1.85 12.98
C ARG A 17 7.41 -1.94 11.74
N LEU A 18 8.07 -0.84 11.39
CA LEU A 18 9.07 -0.81 10.32
C LEU A 18 10.23 -1.78 10.63
N THR A 19 10.75 -1.73 11.86
CA THR A 19 11.86 -2.58 12.31
C THR A 19 11.45 -4.06 12.31
N GLU A 20 10.30 -4.38 12.90
CA GLU A 20 9.76 -5.75 12.95
C GLU A 20 9.55 -6.39 11.57
N ARG A 21 9.30 -5.59 10.53
CA ARG A 21 8.98 -6.06 9.18
C ARG A 21 10.11 -5.86 8.19
N ASN A 22 11.27 -5.39 8.66
CA ASN A 22 12.41 -5.02 7.81
C ASN A 22 12.00 -4.07 6.66
N ILE A 23 11.15 -3.09 6.96
CA ILE A 23 10.73 -2.06 6.00
C ILE A 23 11.56 -0.81 6.25
N SER A 24 12.19 -0.29 5.20
CA SER A 24 12.91 0.98 5.32
C SER A 24 11.92 2.13 5.56
N GLN A 25 12.30 3.09 6.41
CA GLN A 25 11.48 4.27 6.64
C GLN A 25 11.26 5.08 5.36
N GLY A 26 12.24 5.08 4.45
CA GLY A 26 12.17 5.71 3.13
C GLY A 26 11.12 5.08 2.23
N ASP A 27 11.04 3.74 2.17
CA ASP A 27 10.05 3.04 1.34
C ASP A 27 8.62 3.26 1.85
N ALA A 28 8.43 3.19 3.17
CA ALA A 28 7.15 3.53 3.77
C ALA A 28 6.77 4.99 3.50
N TRP A 29 7.71 5.93 3.65
CA TRP A 29 7.47 7.32 3.30
C TRP A 29 7.11 7.50 1.82
N ALA A 30 7.76 6.79 0.91
CA ALA A 30 7.45 6.83 -0.52
C ALA A 30 6.05 6.28 -0.81
N ALA A 31 5.62 5.22 -0.12
CA ALA A 31 4.27 4.67 -0.20
C ALA A 31 3.20 5.67 0.27
N PHE A 32 3.49 6.45 1.31
CA PHE A 32 2.64 7.54 1.78
C PHE A 32 2.63 8.74 0.81
N ARG A 33 3.79 9.16 0.31
CA ARG A 33 3.92 10.40 -0.48
C ARG A 33 3.40 10.26 -1.91
N ARG A 34 3.60 9.10 -2.53
CA ARG A 34 3.13 8.75 -3.88
C ARG A 34 2.50 7.35 -3.86
N PRO A 35 1.30 7.22 -3.26
CA PRO A 35 0.59 5.95 -3.21
C PRO A 35 0.12 5.53 -4.60
N GLU A 36 -0.06 4.23 -4.80
CA GLU A 36 -0.85 3.70 -5.92
C GLU A 36 -2.33 3.99 -5.71
N GLN A 37 -2.79 3.83 -4.47
CA GLN A 37 -4.15 4.15 -4.06
C GLN A 37 -4.18 4.43 -2.55
N SER A 38 -5.23 5.15 -2.15
CA SER A 38 -5.56 5.42 -0.77
C SER A 38 -6.98 4.95 -0.46
N GLU A 39 -7.19 4.40 0.74
CA GLU A 39 -8.49 3.93 1.23
C GLU A 39 -8.71 4.36 2.68
N TYR A 40 -9.97 4.47 3.11
CA TYR A 40 -10.27 4.81 4.49
C TYR A 40 -9.85 3.68 5.43
N ALA A 41 -9.15 4.03 6.51
CA ALA A 41 -8.82 3.09 7.56
C ALA A 41 -10.05 2.83 8.45
N LYS A 42 -10.06 1.69 9.14
CA LYS A 42 -11.04 1.42 10.20
C LYS A 42 -10.92 2.41 11.37
N ALA A 43 -9.74 2.97 11.58
CA ALA A 43 -9.52 3.99 12.59
C ALA A 43 -10.10 5.35 12.15
N LYS A 44 -10.87 6.00 13.03
CA LYS A 44 -11.54 7.27 12.74
C LYS A 44 -10.56 8.34 12.26
N GLY A 45 -10.83 8.91 11.09
CA GLY A 45 -10.05 9.99 10.49
C GLY A 45 -8.69 9.56 9.94
N ALA A 46 -8.41 8.26 9.86
CA ALA A 46 -7.19 7.74 9.28
C ALA A 46 -7.43 7.15 7.88
N TRP A 47 -6.37 7.17 7.08
CA TRP A 47 -6.32 6.63 5.73
C TRP A 47 -5.17 5.62 5.64
N ILE A 48 -5.35 4.63 4.76
CA ILE A 48 -4.33 3.67 4.38
C ILE A 48 -3.84 4.08 3.00
N TYR A 49 -2.54 4.33 2.91
CA TYR A 49 -1.83 4.64 1.67
C TYR A 49 -0.97 3.44 1.32
N TYR A 50 -1.05 2.91 0.11
CA TYR A 50 -0.25 1.75 -0.24
C TYR A 50 0.51 1.92 -1.54
N LYS A 51 1.61 1.16 -1.62
CA LYS A 51 2.39 0.99 -2.84
C LYS A 51 2.92 -0.44 -2.92
N THR A 52 2.96 -0.98 -4.12
CA THR A 52 3.36 -2.36 -4.36
C THR A 52 4.74 -2.40 -5.01
N TYR A 53 5.69 -3.05 -4.34
CA TYR A 53 7.04 -3.30 -4.82
C TYR A 53 7.17 -4.79 -5.12
N GLY A 54 7.16 -5.15 -6.41
CA GLY A 54 7.16 -6.56 -6.83
C GLY A 54 5.92 -7.31 -6.35
N ASN A 55 6.12 -8.26 -5.43
CA ASN A 55 5.05 -9.03 -4.77
C ASN A 55 4.77 -8.55 -3.33
N GLN A 56 5.37 -7.45 -2.89
CA GLN A 56 5.18 -6.91 -1.54
C GLN A 56 4.42 -5.60 -1.61
N ARG A 57 3.25 -5.54 -0.99
CA ARG A 57 2.53 -4.28 -0.76
C ARG A 57 2.93 -3.71 0.59
N ILE A 58 3.40 -2.47 0.61
CA ILE A 58 3.62 -1.68 1.81
C ILE A 58 2.41 -0.78 2.01
N GLU A 59 1.86 -0.77 3.23
CA GLU A 59 0.67 0.00 3.61
C GLU A 59 0.99 0.90 4.80
N VAL A 60 0.66 2.18 4.68
CA VAL A 60 0.93 3.20 5.69
C VAL A 60 -0.39 3.76 6.19
N VAL A 61 -0.65 3.62 7.47
CA VAL A 61 -1.82 4.19 8.13
C VAL A 61 -1.45 5.57 8.66
N ALA A 62 -2.10 6.60 8.15
CA ALA A 62 -1.81 7.98 8.53
C ALA A 62 -3.08 8.80 8.75
N LYS A 63 -2.99 9.82 9.61
CA LYS A 63 -4.04 10.82 9.83
C LYS A 63 -3.44 12.21 10.00
N GLN A 64 -4.23 13.25 9.76
CA GLN A 64 -3.85 14.60 10.17
C GLN A 64 -4.32 14.89 11.59
N ASN A 65 -3.50 15.61 12.35
CA ASN A 65 -3.91 16.17 13.64
C ASN A 65 -4.56 17.56 13.48
N GLU A 66 -4.93 18.18 14.59
CA GLU A 66 -5.54 19.52 14.63
C GLU A 66 -4.63 20.62 14.06
N LYS A 67 -3.31 20.42 14.14
CA LYS A 67 -2.29 21.31 13.55
C LYS A 67 -2.04 21.05 12.06
N LYS A 68 -2.83 20.18 11.43
CA LYS A 68 -2.69 19.72 10.03
C LYS A 68 -1.39 18.96 9.74
N GLU A 69 -0.69 18.50 10.77
CA GLU A 69 0.49 17.67 10.64
C GLU A 69 0.07 16.22 10.35
N TRP A 70 0.76 15.58 9.41
CA TRP A 70 0.56 14.17 9.14
C TRP A 70 1.25 13.32 10.19
N ILE A 71 0.48 12.43 10.81
CA ILE A 71 0.94 11.46 11.80
C ILE A 71 0.84 10.07 11.19
N ILE A 72 1.99 9.40 11.09
CA ILE A 72 2.09 8.00 10.70
C ILE A 72 1.82 7.12 11.92
N LEU A 73 0.66 6.47 11.93
CA LEU A 73 0.16 5.67 13.04
C LEU A 73 0.75 4.26 13.04
N SER A 74 0.82 3.62 11.87
CA SER A 74 1.32 2.25 11.73
C SER A 74 1.76 1.96 10.30
N VAL A 75 2.61 0.95 10.12
CA VAL A 75 3.05 0.47 8.82
C VAL A 75 2.89 -1.03 8.77
N TRP A 76 2.40 -1.52 7.64
CA TRP A 76 2.17 -2.93 7.38
C TRP A 76 2.79 -3.32 6.05
N SER A 77 3.05 -4.62 5.90
CA SER A 77 3.35 -5.20 4.60
C SER A 77 2.61 -6.51 4.44
N ARG A 78 2.15 -6.80 3.23
CA ARG A 78 1.59 -8.10 2.86
C ARG A 78 2.09 -8.53 1.50
N GLN A 79 2.21 -9.83 1.30
CA GLN A 79 2.43 -10.35 -0.04
C GLN A 79 1.16 -10.18 -0.87
N VAL A 80 1.31 -9.72 -2.10
CA VAL A 80 0.24 -9.61 -3.08
C VAL A 80 0.58 -10.47 -4.28
N PHE A 81 -0.23 -11.50 -4.49
CA PHE A 81 -0.18 -12.28 -5.71
C PHE A 81 -0.95 -11.51 -6.77
N LYS A 82 -0.25 -11.00 -7.79
CA LYS A 82 -0.94 -10.52 -8.99
C LYS A 82 -1.72 -11.71 -9.53
N LYS A 83 -3.06 -11.68 -9.45
CA LYS A 83 -3.87 -12.56 -10.28
C LYS A 83 -3.46 -12.23 -11.70
N THR A 84 -2.70 -13.12 -12.34
CA THR A 84 -2.61 -13.13 -13.79
C THR A 84 -4.06 -13.16 -14.24
N LYS A 85 -4.54 -12.06 -14.83
CA LYS A 85 -5.78 -12.15 -15.60
C LYS A 85 -5.47 -13.27 -16.58
N LYS A 86 -6.07 -14.45 -16.40
CA LYS A 86 -6.14 -15.43 -17.47
C LYS A 86 -6.80 -14.66 -18.59
N MET A 87 -5.97 -14.22 -19.54
CA MET A 87 -6.44 -13.70 -20.80
C MET A 87 -7.16 -14.92 -21.37
N ASP A 88 -8.48 -15.03 -21.16
CA ASP A 88 -9.29 -16.00 -21.88
C ASP A 88 -8.97 -15.70 -23.33
N SER A 89 -8.16 -16.59 -23.90
CA SER A 89 -7.34 -16.24 -25.05
C SER A 89 -8.29 -15.81 -26.16
N LEU A 90 -7.91 -14.80 -26.91
CA LEU A 90 -8.61 -14.44 -28.15
C LEU A 90 -8.81 -15.70 -29.03
N ALA A 91 -7.93 -16.69 -28.93
CA ALA A 91 -8.09 -18.01 -29.55
C ALA A 91 -9.33 -18.79 -29.06
N LYS A 92 -9.72 -18.70 -27.78
CA LYS A 92 -10.95 -19.33 -27.25
C LYS A 92 -12.22 -18.62 -27.74
N LEU A 93 -12.17 -17.31 -27.94
CA LEU A 93 -13.25 -16.52 -28.55
C LEU A 93 -13.38 -16.81 -30.06
N LEU A 94 -12.25 -16.95 -30.76
CA LEU A 94 -12.22 -17.30 -32.18
C LEU A 94 -12.65 -18.75 -32.44
N TRP A 95 -12.23 -19.71 -31.62
CA TRP A 95 -12.67 -21.11 -31.72
C TRP A 95 -14.17 -21.28 -31.45
N LYS A 96 -14.75 -20.54 -30.49
CA LYS A 96 -16.21 -20.54 -30.29
C LYS A 96 -16.99 -20.01 -31.50
N ARG A 97 -16.40 -19.15 -32.33
CA ARG A 97 -17.05 -18.60 -33.52
C ARG A 97 -16.91 -19.49 -34.76
N ILE A 98 -15.89 -20.35 -34.80
CA ILE A 98 -15.61 -21.25 -35.92
C ILE A 98 -16.31 -22.62 -35.75
N PHE A 99 -16.46 -23.11 -34.52
CA PHE A 99 -16.97 -24.47 -34.26
C PHE A 99 -18.36 -24.54 -33.64
N LYS A 100 -19.05 -23.41 -33.50
CA LYS A 100 -20.45 -23.40 -33.09
C LYS A 100 -21.33 -23.44 -34.34
N LYS A 101 -21.64 -24.67 -34.77
CA LYS A 101 -22.67 -24.99 -35.76
C LYS A 101 -24.06 -24.69 -35.18
#